data_AF-A0A2C9LPT0-F1
#
_entry.id   AF-A0A2C9LPT0-F1
#
_cell.length_a   1.000
_cell.length_b   1.000
_cell.length_c   1.000
_cell.angle_alpha   90.00
_cell.angle_beta   90.00
_cell.angle_gamma   90.00
#
_symmetry.space_group_name_H-M   'P 1'
#
loop_
_entity.id
_entity.type
_entity.pdbx_description
1 polymer ?
#
loop_
_entity_poly.entity_id
_entity_poly.type
_entity_poly.pdbx_seq_one_letter_code
_entity_poly.pdbx_strand_id
1 'polypeptide(L)'
;MSGQRLLNLWTCAIITLLVQTTTAEVCDKPTSQVTPRTSQLTASSTASGLSVDYGVYDCCNTLSLGGWCHVTNRSDEWYDVRFTSAVNVTVVVLQQPYIAAGASPPTVTQFRLLYEDARDQFDVLTKYTYKNNGTDQEVIDAVYSNGQFILNLSTPVIARRIRIIVVNYTDRPCMRLDIRGCPVDMAPPDSSIPKVRFDPASSSGDLRLLCSASNLSYFAVDYLVTWYRNTEKVLEEKLTNDAVTSYLNVTADNFSSRQTHKCHVQACYQAFCSINATYSNGNSSHVYIPDIEITNKESLVLREGETTYVKVHATAPPYLLCTTAGQQLDCDITIVATSYDDNATM
;
A
#
# COMPACT_ATOMS: atom_id res chain seq x y z
N MET A 1 0.71 86.16 17.72
CA MET A 1 0.36 84.99 18.56
C MET A 1 0.55 83.74 17.70
N SER A 2 1.75 83.35 17.27
CA SER A 2 2.85 82.68 17.99
C SER A 2 2.44 81.47 18.84
N GLY A 3 2.47 80.29 18.21
CA GLY A 3 3.19 79.12 18.73
C GLY A 3 2.41 78.10 19.56
N GLN A 4 2.16 76.92 18.99
CA GLN A 4 2.03 75.62 19.69
C GLN A 4 2.32 74.51 18.66
N ARG A 5 3.59 74.08 18.58
CA ARG A 5 4.18 72.86 19.14
C ARG A 5 3.76 71.56 18.41
N LEU A 6 4.63 71.18 17.47
CA LEU A 6 4.81 69.83 16.94
C LEU A 6 5.12 68.84 18.08
N LEU A 7 4.37 67.75 18.15
CA LEU A 7 4.72 66.55 18.91
C LEU A 7 4.85 65.40 17.90
N ASN A 8 6.11 65.11 17.53
CA ASN A 8 6.49 63.91 16.79
C ASN A 8 6.34 62.70 17.72
N LEU A 9 5.33 61.85 17.47
CA LEU A 9 5.33 60.48 17.97
C LEU A 9 6.01 59.59 16.93
N TRP A 10 7.26 59.23 17.19
CA TRP A 10 7.91 58.09 16.55
C TRP A 10 7.50 56.83 17.30
N THR A 11 6.57 56.05 16.72
CA THR A 11 6.31 54.69 17.16
C THR A 11 7.32 53.75 16.49
N CYS A 12 8.37 53.38 17.23
CA CYS A 12 9.22 52.24 16.88
C CYS A 12 8.41 50.95 17.01
N ALA A 13 7.89 50.44 15.88
CA ALA A 13 7.41 49.07 15.80
C ALA A 13 8.61 48.12 15.76
N ILE A 14 8.96 47.53 16.91
CA ILE A 14 9.91 46.43 17.00
C ILE A 14 9.18 45.19 16.45
N ILE A 15 9.47 44.83 15.20
CA ILE A 15 9.08 43.55 14.62
C ILE A 15 10.02 42.50 15.22
N THR A 16 9.58 41.84 16.28
CA THR A 16 10.21 40.60 16.76
C THR A 16 9.95 39.50 15.74
N LEU A 17 10.91 39.30 14.84
CA LEU A 17 10.97 38.11 14.00
C LEU A 17 11.18 36.90 14.93
N LEU A 18 10.11 36.19 15.25
CA LEU A 18 10.17 34.86 15.85
C LEU A 18 10.78 33.92 14.79
N VAL A 19 12.11 33.83 14.78
CA VAL A 19 12.81 32.74 14.11
C VAL A 19 12.48 31.48 14.91
N GLN A 20 11.45 30.75 14.48
CA GLN A 20 11.26 29.38 14.91
C GLN A 20 12.44 28.59 14.36
N THR A 21 13.46 28.38 15.19
CA THR A 21 14.46 27.35 14.95
C THR A 21 13.74 26.02 15.07
N THR A 22 13.25 25.48 13.95
CA THR A 22 12.90 24.07 13.86
C THR A 22 14.20 23.30 14.03
N THR A 23 14.52 22.92 15.26
CA THR A 23 15.56 21.92 15.50
C THR A 23 15.11 20.66 14.77
N ALA A 24 15.84 20.26 13.72
CA ALA A 24 15.62 18.99 13.05
C ALA A 24 15.56 17.90 14.12
N GLU A 25 14.43 17.22 14.23
CA GLU A 25 14.24 16.18 15.23
C GLU A 25 15.28 15.08 14.97
N VAL A 26 16.08 14.74 16.00
CA VAL A 26 17.13 13.72 15.90
C VAL A 26 16.48 12.39 15.53
N CYS A 27 16.83 11.86 14.36
CA CYS A 27 16.13 10.74 13.73
C CYS A 27 16.58 9.34 14.20
N ASP A 28 17.03 9.25 15.45
CA ASP A 28 17.61 8.04 16.04
C ASP A 28 16.89 7.61 17.33
N LYS A 29 15.71 8.17 17.60
CA LYS A 29 14.93 7.81 18.79
C LYS A 29 14.33 6.41 18.64
N PRO A 30 14.30 5.59 19.71
CA PRO A 30 13.36 4.47 19.78
C PRO A 30 11.97 5.06 19.80
N THR A 31 11.31 5.14 18.64
CA THR A 31 9.96 5.68 18.56
C THR A 31 8.98 4.57 18.86
N SER A 32 7.93 4.88 19.62
CA SER A 32 6.82 3.97 19.92
C SER A 32 6.01 3.55 18.67
N GLN A 33 6.33 4.10 17.50
CA GLN A 33 5.84 3.65 16.19
C GLN A 33 6.74 2.59 15.53
N VAL A 34 8.01 2.48 15.95
CA VAL A 34 8.98 1.50 15.42
C VAL A 34 9.16 0.31 16.37
N THR A 35 8.76 0.42 17.64
CA THR A 35 8.58 -0.77 18.49
C THR A 35 7.43 -1.61 17.93
N PRO A 36 7.69 -2.78 17.35
CA PRO A 36 6.67 -3.50 16.60
C PRO A 36 5.64 -4.11 17.55
N ARG A 37 4.35 -3.92 17.25
CA ARG A 37 3.26 -4.69 17.86
C ARG A 37 3.19 -6.08 17.23
N THR A 38 2.53 -7.03 17.88
CA THR A 38 2.38 -8.42 17.39
C THR A 38 1.96 -8.54 15.91
N SER A 39 1.07 -7.66 15.42
CA SER A 39 0.63 -7.69 14.01
C SER A 39 1.69 -7.23 13.00
N GLN A 40 2.72 -6.53 13.46
CA GLN A 40 3.84 -6.02 12.65
C GLN A 40 4.96 -7.05 12.49
N LEU A 41 4.95 -8.12 13.29
CA LEU A 41 6.02 -9.10 13.37
C LEU A 41 5.63 -10.39 12.66
N THR A 42 6.53 -10.88 11.80
CA THR A 42 6.40 -12.21 11.21
C THR A 42 7.77 -12.89 11.16
N ALA A 43 7.81 -14.21 11.07
CA ALA A 43 9.04 -14.98 10.97
C ALA A 43 8.82 -16.25 10.14
N SER A 44 9.91 -16.88 9.68
CA SER A 44 9.83 -18.15 8.95
C SER A 44 9.21 -19.26 9.81
N SER A 45 9.62 -19.34 11.07
CA SER A 45 8.95 -20.13 12.11
C SER A 45 9.41 -19.66 13.50
N THR A 46 8.85 -20.25 14.56
CA THR A 46 9.26 -20.01 15.95
C THR A 46 9.33 -21.33 16.71
N ALA A 47 10.31 -21.49 17.59
CA ALA A 47 10.46 -22.68 18.41
C ALA A 47 9.29 -22.87 19.39
N SER A 48 8.99 -24.12 19.73
CA SER A 48 7.91 -24.47 20.67
C SER A 48 8.10 -23.77 22.02
N GLY A 49 7.02 -23.16 22.53
CA GLY A 49 7.03 -22.41 23.79
C GLY A 49 7.56 -20.98 23.68
N LEU A 50 7.95 -20.51 22.49
CA LEU A 50 8.34 -19.13 22.22
C LEU A 50 7.34 -18.45 21.28
N SER A 51 7.42 -17.11 21.19
CA SER A 51 6.58 -16.29 20.31
C SER A 51 7.46 -15.40 19.42
N VAL A 52 6.95 -15.04 18.24
CA VAL A 52 7.57 -14.02 17.37
C VAL A 52 7.73 -12.68 18.10
N ASP A 53 6.81 -12.37 19.02
CA ASP A 53 6.80 -11.16 19.83
C ASP A 53 7.99 -11.09 20.79
N TYR A 54 8.58 -12.23 21.11
CA TYR A 54 9.73 -12.27 22.01
C TYR A 54 10.98 -11.73 21.33
N GLY A 55 10.98 -11.62 19.99
CA GLY A 55 12.03 -11.00 19.21
C GLY A 55 12.08 -9.47 19.32
N VAL A 56 11.20 -8.83 20.09
CA VAL A 56 11.28 -7.38 20.35
C VAL A 56 12.41 -7.07 21.35
N TYR A 57 13.17 -6.01 21.08
CA TYR A 57 14.21 -5.50 21.98
C TYR A 57 13.69 -5.30 23.41
N ASP A 58 14.52 -5.68 24.39
CA ASP A 58 14.22 -5.64 25.82
C ASP A 58 12.94 -6.39 26.26
N CYS A 59 12.32 -7.17 25.38
CA CYS A 59 11.22 -8.03 25.79
C CYS A 59 11.71 -9.15 26.69
N CYS A 60 10.77 -9.65 27.51
CA CYS A 60 10.76 -11.05 27.88
C CYS A 60 11.94 -11.45 28.79
N ASN A 61 12.40 -10.50 29.61
CA ASN A 61 13.55 -10.61 30.52
C ASN A 61 13.35 -11.58 31.70
N THR A 62 12.26 -12.35 31.73
CA THR A 62 11.99 -13.36 32.75
C THR A 62 11.79 -14.76 32.16
N LEU A 63 11.74 -14.88 30.83
CA LEU A 63 11.50 -16.12 30.12
C LEU A 63 12.82 -16.75 29.69
N SER A 64 13.02 -18.03 29.98
CA SER A 64 14.16 -18.76 29.43
C SER A 64 14.14 -18.67 27.90
N LEU A 65 15.22 -18.18 27.28
CA LEU A 65 15.28 -17.84 25.86
C LEU A 65 14.27 -16.75 25.46
N GLY A 66 14.19 -15.68 26.25
CA GLY A 66 13.39 -14.49 25.97
C GLY A 66 13.90 -13.75 24.74
N GLY A 67 13.50 -14.24 23.57
CA GLY A 67 13.92 -13.82 22.24
C GLY A 67 13.10 -14.57 21.19
N TRP A 68 13.11 -14.10 19.95
CA TRP A 68 12.67 -14.95 18.85
C TRP A 68 13.77 -15.98 18.62
N CYS A 69 13.41 -17.27 18.63
CA CYS A 69 14.28 -18.35 18.21
C CYS A 69 13.59 -19.20 17.16
N HIS A 70 14.33 -19.60 16.13
CA HIS A 70 13.81 -20.47 15.09
C HIS A 70 13.60 -21.91 15.58
N VAL A 71 12.65 -22.65 15.00
CA VAL A 71 12.34 -24.05 15.40
C VAL A 71 13.46 -25.04 15.04
N THR A 72 14.21 -24.73 13.98
CA THR A 72 15.35 -25.51 13.51
C THR A 72 16.63 -24.67 13.52
N ASN A 73 17.77 -25.36 13.53
CA ASN A 73 19.08 -24.75 13.42
C ASN A 73 19.46 -24.74 11.93
N ARG A 74 18.98 -23.73 11.18
CA ARG A 74 19.26 -23.55 9.75
C ARG A 74 19.67 -22.11 9.43
N SER A 75 20.48 -21.97 8.39
CA SER A 75 20.69 -20.69 7.71
C SER A 75 19.47 -20.35 6.85
N ASP A 76 19.39 -19.08 6.45
CA ASP A 76 18.34 -18.49 5.60
C ASP A 76 16.95 -18.38 6.26
N GLU A 77 16.88 -18.62 7.56
CA GLU A 77 15.70 -18.33 8.38
C GLU A 77 15.54 -16.84 8.60
N TRP A 78 14.31 -16.37 8.78
CA TRP A 78 14.03 -14.93 8.72
C TRP A 78 13.08 -14.43 9.79
N TYR A 79 13.25 -13.15 10.13
CA TYR A 79 12.43 -12.38 11.05
C TYR A 79 12.16 -11.00 10.45
N ASP A 80 10.89 -10.61 10.44
CA ASP A 80 10.39 -9.44 9.75
C ASP A 80 9.70 -8.45 10.69
N VAL A 81 9.91 -7.18 10.37
CA VAL A 81 9.21 -6.05 10.97
C VAL A 81 8.54 -5.27 9.85
N ARG A 82 7.21 -5.14 9.90
CA ARG A 82 6.41 -4.31 9.00
C ARG A 82 5.98 -3.03 9.70
N PHE A 83 6.15 -1.90 9.05
CA PHE A 83 5.81 -0.60 9.61
C PHE A 83 4.39 -0.18 9.22
N THR A 84 3.75 0.63 10.05
CA THR A 84 2.42 1.19 9.77
C THR A 84 2.46 2.41 8.83
N SER A 85 3.67 2.83 8.46
CA SER A 85 3.97 3.89 7.49
C SER A 85 5.41 3.72 6.98
N ALA A 86 5.81 4.54 6.02
CA ALA A 86 7.21 4.62 5.62
C ALA A 86 8.08 5.10 6.80
N VAL A 87 9.22 4.45 7.03
CA VAL A 87 10.18 4.81 8.07
C VAL A 87 11.54 5.04 7.43
N ASN A 88 12.16 6.19 7.70
CA ASN A 88 13.56 6.43 7.41
C ASN A 88 14.41 5.72 8.47
N VAL A 89 14.82 4.49 8.18
CA VAL A 89 15.58 3.63 9.09
C VAL A 89 17.05 4.03 9.08
N THR A 90 17.60 4.27 10.27
CA THR A 90 19.00 4.70 10.47
C THR A 90 19.82 3.69 11.27
N VAL A 91 19.18 2.94 12.18
CA VAL A 91 19.87 2.00 13.07
C VAL A 91 19.12 0.69 13.17
N VAL A 92 19.87 -0.41 13.17
CA VAL A 92 19.39 -1.76 13.51
C VAL A 92 20.15 -2.23 14.75
N VAL A 93 19.43 -2.64 15.79
CA VAL A 93 20.06 -3.19 17.01
C VAL A 93 19.63 -4.64 17.17
N LEU A 94 20.61 -5.53 17.33
CA LEU A 94 20.36 -6.88 17.78
C LEU A 94 20.72 -6.99 19.26
N GLN A 95 19.91 -7.71 20.02
CA GLN A 95 20.18 -8.04 21.40
C GLN A 95 20.11 -9.56 21.58
N GLN A 96 21.01 -10.11 22.39
CA GLN A 96 20.99 -11.53 22.73
C GLN A 96 19.66 -11.89 23.43
N PRO A 97 19.11 -13.10 23.23
CA PRO A 97 17.93 -13.52 23.99
C PRO A 97 18.24 -13.52 25.49
N TYR A 98 17.22 -13.27 26.31
CA TYR A 98 17.38 -13.40 27.75
C TYR A 98 17.60 -14.86 28.15
N ILE A 99 18.59 -15.10 29.00
CA ILE A 99 18.92 -16.41 29.56
C ILE A 99 19.28 -16.26 31.04
N ALA A 100 19.21 -17.35 31.79
CA ALA A 100 19.63 -17.38 33.19
C ALA A 100 21.14 -17.07 33.32
N ALA A 101 21.51 -16.47 34.46
CA ALA A 101 22.90 -16.10 34.75
C ALA A 101 23.85 -17.31 34.64
N GLY A 102 24.98 -17.12 33.94
CA GLY A 102 26.02 -18.15 33.77
C GLY A 102 25.85 -19.06 32.55
N ALA A 103 24.73 -18.97 31.81
CA ALA A 103 24.60 -19.63 30.51
C ALA A 103 25.15 -18.77 29.36
N SER A 104 25.44 -19.39 28.22
CA SER A 104 25.79 -18.68 26.96
C SER A 104 24.55 -18.57 26.09
N PRO A 105 24.16 -17.36 25.62
CA PRO A 105 22.93 -17.21 24.87
C PRO A 105 23.11 -17.74 23.44
N PRO A 106 22.19 -18.58 22.92
CA PRO A 106 22.16 -18.85 21.48
C PRO A 106 21.89 -17.53 20.78
N THR A 107 22.70 -17.16 19.78
CA THR A 107 22.61 -15.85 19.15
C THR A 107 22.95 -15.94 17.67
N VAL A 108 22.24 -15.17 16.84
CA VAL A 108 22.62 -14.89 15.45
C VAL A 108 23.96 -14.13 15.43
N THR A 109 24.96 -14.64 14.72
CA THR A 109 26.30 -14.02 14.64
C THR A 109 26.59 -13.42 13.27
N GLN A 110 25.90 -13.86 12.23
CA GLN A 110 25.95 -13.27 10.90
C GLN A 110 24.56 -13.19 10.32
N PHE A 111 24.25 -12.09 9.63
CA PHE A 111 22.96 -11.91 8.98
C PHE A 111 23.05 -11.07 7.71
N ARG A 112 22.00 -11.13 6.88
CA ARG A 112 21.75 -10.15 5.82
C ARG A 112 20.56 -9.29 6.21
N LEU A 113 20.66 -7.99 5.93
CA LEU A 113 19.56 -7.05 6.10
C LEU A 113 18.87 -6.86 4.75
N LEU A 114 17.58 -7.17 4.68
CA LEU A 114 16.73 -6.89 3.54
C LEU A 114 15.71 -5.83 3.94
N TYR A 115 15.31 -4.99 2.99
CA TYR A 115 14.28 -3.99 3.20
C TYR A 115 13.35 -3.89 1.99
N GLU A 116 12.11 -3.53 2.24
CA GLU A 116 11.15 -3.17 1.20
C GLU A 116 11.11 -1.65 1.13
N ASP A 117 11.62 -1.07 0.03
CA ASP A 117 11.66 0.39 -0.15
C ASP A 117 10.24 0.94 -0.24
N ALA A 118 9.92 1.95 0.57
CA ALA A 118 8.57 2.52 0.61
C ALA A 118 8.18 3.23 -0.71
N ARG A 119 9.16 3.56 -1.56
CA ARG A 119 8.95 4.23 -2.87
C ARG A 119 8.75 3.25 -4.03
N ASP A 120 9.23 2.02 -3.89
CA ASP A 120 9.17 1.00 -4.94
C ASP A 120 7.90 0.14 -4.82
N GLN A 121 7.71 -0.78 -5.77
CA GLN A 121 6.61 -1.74 -5.75
C GLN A 121 6.59 -2.58 -4.48
N PHE A 122 5.39 -2.87 -3.99
CA PHE A 122 5.18 -3.73 -2.83
C PHE A 122 5.71 -5.14 -3.04
N ASP A 123 6.07 -5.80 -1.94
CA ASP A 123 6.62 -7.16 -1.87
C ASP A 123 7.97 -7.38 -2.58
N VAL A 124 8.65 -6.30 -2.99
CA VAL A 124 10.01 -6.35 -3.53
C VAL A 124 11.02 -6.08 -2.42
N LEU A 125 11.76 -7.11 -2.02
CA LEU A 125 12.82 -6.99 -1.02
C LEU A 125 14.17 -6.73 -1.69
N THR A 126 14.82 -5.66 -1.26
CA THR A 126 16.18 -5.27 -1.66
C THR A 126 17.16 -5.61 -0.55
N LYS A 127 18.32 -6.15 -0.92
CA LYS A 127 19.40 -6.40 0.04
C LYS A 127 20.13 -5.11 0.37
N TYR A 128 20.32 -4.84 1.65
CA TYR A 128 21.17 -3.75 2.09
C TYR A 128 22.63 -4.10 1.85
N THR A 129 23.36 -3.18 1.21
CA THR A 129 24.80 -3.25 1.04
C THR A 129 25.45 -2.18 1.92
N TYR A 130 26.50 -2.56 2.63
CA TYR A 130 27.30 -1.62 3.41
C TYR A 130 28.74 -1.64 2.94
N LYS A 131 29.42 -0.50 3.12
CA LYS A 131 30.84 -0.39 2.79
C LYS A 131 31.69 -0.85 3.96
N ASN A 132 32.40 -1.95 3.77
CA ASN A 132 33.46 -2.39 4.67
C ASN A 132 34.82 -2.23 3.96
N ASN A 133 35.68 -1.35 4.48
CA ASN A 133 36.99 -1.05 3.89
C ASN A 133 36.93 -0.70 2.38
N GLY A 134 35.87 0.00 1.95
CA GLY A 134 35.66 0.40 0.55
C GLY A 134 35.07 -0.68 -0.37
N THR A 135 34.80 -1.89 0.14
CA THR A 135 34.11 -2.95 -0.59
C THR A 135 32.65 -3.07 -0.15
N ASP A 136 31.74 -3.27 -1.10
CA ASP A 136 30.34 -3.52 -0.80
C ASP A 136 30.18 -4.94 -0.26
N GLN A 137 29.52 -5.06 0.89
CA GLN A 137 29.27 -6.32 1.58
C GLN A 137 27.78 -6.46 1.87
N GLU A 138 27.25 -7.69 1.74
CA GLU A 138 25.84 -8.01 2.06
C GLU A 138 25.70 -8.77 3.40
N VAL A 139 26.77 -9.43 3.84
CA VAL A 139 26.78 -10.20 5.10
C VAL A 139 27.38 -9.34 6.20
N ILE A 140 26.64 -9.22 7.29
CA ILE A 140 26.99 -8.40 8.45
C ILE A 140 27.39 -9.32 9.59
N ASP A 141 28.59 -9.10 10.13
CA ASP A 141 29.08 -9.79 11.31
C ASP A 141 28.57 -9.08 12.58
N ALA A 142 27.69 -9.74 13.32
CA ALA A 142 27.12 -9.22 14.55
C ALA A 142 28.08 -9.45 15.73
N VAL A 143 28.98 -8.49 15.96
CA VAL A 143 29.92 -8.52 17.09
C VAL A 143 29.27 -7.89 18.32
N TYR A 144 28.77 -8.72 19.22
CA TYR A 144 28.06 -8.27 20.42
C TYR A 144 29.01 -7.71 21.48
N SER A 145 28.68 -6.52 22.00
CA SER A 145 29.28 -5.91 23.18
C SER A 145 28.20 -5.75 24.25
N ASN A 146 28.45 -6.27 25.46
CA ASN A 146 27.47 -6.26 26.56
C ASN A 146 26.08 -6.81 26.16
N GLY A 147 26.08 -7.86 25.33
CA GLY A 147 24.86 -8.53 24.86
C GLY A 147 24.09 -7.80 23.76
N GLN A 148 24.68 -6.76 23.15
CA GLN A 148 24.06 -5.98 22.07
C GLN A 148 25.00 -5.78 20.89
N PHE A 149 24.45 -5.73 19.69
CA PHE A 149 25.11 -5.34 18.46
C PHE A 149 24.33 -4.17 17.84
N ILE A 150 25.04 -3.12 17.44
CA ILE A 150 24.44 -1.91 16.86
C ILE A 150 25.01 -1.72 15.45
N LEU A 151 24.13 -1.72 14.46
CA LEU A 151 24.45 -1.37 13.08
C LEU A 151 23.89 0.01 12.76
N ASN A 152 24.78 0.98 12.56
CA ASN A 152 24.42 2.26 11.97
C ASN A 152 24.44 2.11 10.44
N LEU A 153 23.31 2.39 9.79
CA LEU A 153 23.23 2.35 8.34
C LEU A 153 23.95 3.57 7.76
N SER A 154 25.06 3.33 7.05
CA SER A 154 25.81 4.38 6.35
C SER A 154 24.94 5.13 5.32
N THR A 155 23.95 4.42 4.77
CA THR A 155 22.92 4.98 3.89
C THR A 155 21.57 4.65 4.52
N PRO A 156 20.89 5.63 5.14
CA PRO A 156 19.53 5.42 5.64
C PRO A 156 18.59 4.94 4.53
N VAL A 157 17.65 4.07 4.88
CA VAL A 157 16.69 3.51 3.92
C VAL A 157 15.28 3.93 4.31
N ILE A 158 14.52 4.45 3.35
CA ILE A 158 13.09 4.70 3.54
C ILE A 158 12.36 3.39 3.26
N ALA A 159 12.03 2.66 4.32
CA ALA A 159 11.50 1.31 4.24
C ALA A 159 10.09 1.23 4.84
N ARG A 160 9.30 0.30 4.32
CA ARG A 160 8.01 -0.12 4.93
C ARG A 160 8.08 -1.50 5.58
N ARG A 161 9.17 -2.23 5.33
CA ARG A 161 9.48 -3.52 5.94
C ARG A 161 10.98 -3.71 6.06
N ILE A 162 11.42 -4.26 7.19
CA ILE A 162 12.79 -4.75 7.40
C ILE A 162 12.72 -6.25 7.63
N ARG A 163 13.68 -6.98 7.05
CA ARG A 163 13.85 -8.42 7.19
C ARG A 163 15.29 -8.74 7.55
N ILE A 164 15.46 -9.51 8.61
CA ILE A 164 16.76 -10.12 8.97
C ILE A 164 16.77 -11.54 8.43
N ILE A 165 17.77 -11.87 7.62
CA ILE A 165 18.05 -13.24 7.17
C ILE A 165 19.24 -13.78 7.95
N VAL A 166 19.05 -14.88 8.66
CA VAL A 166 20.12 -15.54 9.42
C VAL A 166 21.12 -16.17 8.46
N VAL A 167 22.40 -15.85 8.64
CA VAL A 167 23.50 -16.49 7.89
C VAL A 167 24.24 -17.48 8.79
N ASN A 168 24.55 -17.06 10.02
CA ASN A 168 25.27 -17.89 10.99
C ASN A 168 24.82 -17.56 12.41
N TYR A 169 25.06 -18.49 13.33
CA TYR A 169 24.65 -18.43 14.72
C TYR A 169 25.54 -19.35 15.57
N THR A 170 25.48 -19.22 16.89
CA THR A 170 26.27 -20.06 17.80
C THR A 170 25.70 -21.48 17.94
N ASP A 171 24.54 -21.61 18.59
CA ASP A 171 23.87 -22.90 18.84
C ASP A 171 22.55 -23.01 18.05
N ARG A 172 21.75 -21.94 18.11
CA ARG A 172 20.48 -21.81 17.39
C ARG A 172 20.26 -20.36 16.96
N PRO A 173 19.57 -20.09 15.84
CA PRO A 173 19.16 -18.73 15.48
C PRO A 173 18.22 -18.17 16.54
N CYS A 174 18.73 -17.22 17.32
CA CYS A 174 17.96 -16.51 18.32
C CYS A 174 18.39 -15.04 18.36
N MET A 175 17.45 -14.12 18.52
CA MET A 175 17.74 -12.70 18.68
C MET A 175 16.53 -11.93 19.23
N ARG A 176 16.82 -10.72 19.70
CA ARG A 176 15.89 -9.62 19.86
C ARG A 176 16.32 -8.48 18.94
N LEU A 177 15.37 -7.70 18.43
CA LEU A 177 15.55 -6.71 17.39
C LEU A 177 14.92 -5.38 17.80
N ASP A 178 15.68 -4.31 17.64
CA ASP A 178 15.21 -2.92 17.62
C ASP A 178 15.49 -2.35 16.22
N ILE A 179 14.56 -1.58 15.69
CA ILE A 179 14.80 -0.76 14.51
C ILE A 179 14.64 0.70 14.96
N ARG A 180 15.51 1.60 14.53
CA ARG A 180 15.39 3.03 14.85
C ARG A 180 15.39 3.87 13.60
N GLY A 181 14.67 4.97 13.69
CA GLY A 181 14.41 5.87 12.58
C GLY A 181 13.24 6.79 12.86
N CYS A 182 12.79 7.48 11.82
CA CYS A 182 11.61 8.34 11.87
C CYS A 182 10.55 7.88 10.88
N PRO A 183 9.27 7.94 11.27
CA PRO A 183 8.18 7.95 10.31
C PRO A 183 8.34 9.07 9.29
N VAL A 184 8.01 8.79 8.03
CA VAL A 184 8.00 9.74 6.92
C VAL A 184 6.56 9.85 6.43
N ASP A 185 6.02 11.07 6.47
CA ASP A 185 4.72 11.35 5.86
C ASP A 185 4.90 11.38 4.33
N MET A 186 4.54 10.28 3.71
CA MET A 186 4.55 10.13 2.26
C MET A 186 3.45 9.18 1.81
N ALA A 187 3.06 9.32 0.54
CA ALA A 187 2.14 8.39 -0.07
C ALA A 187 2.82 7.04 -0.40
N PRO A 188 2.10 5.92 -0.30
CA PRO A 188 2.52 4.66 -0.92
C PRO A 188 2.52 4.78 -2.46
N PRO A 189 3.18 3.83 -3.16
CA PRO A 189 3.07 3.72 -4.61
C PRO A 189 1.62 3.53 -5.06
N ASP A 190 1.31 3.96 -6.29
CA ASP A 190 -0.03 3.82 -6.85
C ASP A 190 -0.44 2.34 -6.96
N SER A 191 -1.70 2.05 -6.65
CA SER A 191 -2.30 0.73 -6.79
C SER A 191 -2.37 0.31 -8.27
N SER A 192 -2.63 -0.97 -8.55
CA SER A 192 -2.90 -1.39 -9.92
C SER A 192 -4.17 -0.72 -10.47
N ILE A 193 -4.25 -0.54 -11.79
CA ILE A 193 -5.41 0.06 -12.44
C ILE A 193 -6.67 -0.69 -12.02
N PRO A 194 -7.64 -0.02 -11.37
CA PRO A 194 -8.85 -0.67 -10.89
C PRO A 194 -9.75 -1.05 -12.06
N LYS A 195 -10.57 -2.08 -11.85
CA LYS A 195 -11.54 -2.58 -12.83
C LYS A 195 -12.94 -2.35 -12.29
N VAL A 196 -13.75 -1.66 -13.09
CA VAL A 196 -15.19 -1.54 -12.87
C VAL A 196 -15.90 -2.67 -13.58
N ARG A 197 -16.80 -3.35 -12.89
CA ARG A 197 -17.64 -4.42 -13.42
C ARG A 197 -19.03 -4.35 -12.82
N PHE A 198 -20.01 -4.89 -13.54
CA PHE A 198 -21.31 -5.16 -12.94
C PHE A 198 -21.18 -6.24 -11.86
N ASP A 199 -21.82 -6.04 -10.71
CA ASP A 199 -21.86 -7.02 -9.63
C ASP A 199 -22.84 -8.16 -9.98
N PRO A 200 -22.37 -9.41 -10.14
CA PRO A 200 -23.23 -10.55 -10.47
C PRO A 200 -24.30 -10.84 -9.42
N ALA A 201 -24.12 -10.39 -8.18
CA ALA A 201 -25.11 -10.56 -7.11
C ALA A 201 -26.25 -9.52 -7.17
N SER A 202 -26.18 -8.57 -8.10
CA SER A 202 -27.22 -7.56 -8.30
C SER A 202 -28.55 -8.19 -8.71
N SER A 203 -29.66 -7.59 -8.28
CA SER A 203 -31.03 -7.99 -8.62
C SER A 203 -31.77 -6.84 -9.29
N SER A 204 -32.97 -7.09 -9.84
CA SER A 204 -33.75 -6.07 -10.56
C SER A 204 -34.05 -4.78 -9.78
N GLY A 205 -33.99 -4.83 -8.43
CA GLY A 205 -34.15 -3.67 -7.55
C GLY A 205 -32.87 -3.19 -6.85
N ASP A 206 -31.75 -3.89 -7.02
CA ASP A 206 -30.46 -3.57 -6.37
C ASP A 206 -29.33 -3.81 -7.37
N LEU A 207 -29.05 -2.79 -8.18
CA LEU A 207 -28.02 -2.83 -9.20
C LEU A 207 -26.75 -2.18 -8.68
N ARG A 208 -25.63 -2.88 -8.81
CA ARG A 208 -24.35 -2.38 -8.29
C ARG A 208 -23.24 -2.57 -9.30
N LEU A 209 -22.38 -1.56 -9.36
CA LEU A 209 -21.07 -1.68 -9.93
C LEU A 209 -20.08 -1.97 -8.82
N LEU A 210 -19.11 -2.84 -9.08
CA LEU A 210 -17.98 -3.08 -8.20
C LEU A 210 -16.72 -2.49 -8.81
N CYS A 211 -15.89 -1.86 -7.98
CA CYS A 211 -14.55 -1.40 -8.31
C CYS A 211 -13.57 -2.22 -7.49
N SER A 212 -12.69 -2.95 -8.16
CA SER A 212 -11.66 -3.78 -7.53
C SER A 212 -10.32 -3.60 -8.23
N ALA A 213 -9.21 -3.69 -7.49
CA ALA A 213 -7.87 -3.76 -8.05
C ALA A 213 -7.13 -4.98 -7.49
N SER A 214 -6.22 -5.55 -8.28
CA SER A 214 -5.59 -6.85 -8.00
C SER A 214 -4.68 -6.87 -6.77
N ASN A 215 -4.37 -5.70 -6.20
CA ASN A 215 -3.32 -5.53 -5.18
C ASN A 215 -3.79 -4.70 -3.95
N LEU A 216 -5.07 -4.75 -3.56
CA LEU A 216 -5.62 -3.89 -2.51
C LEU A 216 -5.51 -4.42 -1.06
N SER A 217 -4.47 -5.19 -0.71
CA SER A 217 -4.33 -5.78 0.64
C SER A 217 -2.89 -5.72 1.14
N TYR A 218 -2.31 -4.52 1.11
CA TYR A 218 -0.98 -4.29 1.67
C TYR A 218 -1.07 -3.90 3.14
N PHE A 219 -0.11 -4.38 3.93
CA PHE A 219 -0.08 -4.13 5.36
C PHE A 219 -0.08 -2.62 5.64
N ALA A 220 -1.00 -2.19 6.51
CA ALA A 220 -1.15 -0.82 6.96
C ALA A 220 -1.31 0.23 5.83
N VAL A 221 -1.94 -0.16 4.73
CA VAL A 221 -2.36 0.74 3.66
C VAL A 221 -3.89 0.80 3.64
N ASP A 222 -4.43 2.00 3.71
CA ASP A 222 -5.84 2.25 3.47
C ASP A 222 -6.02 2.82 2.05
N TYR A 223 -7.21 2.68 1.49
CA TYR A 223 -7.52 3.17 0.14
C TYR A 223 -8.70 4.14 0.17
N LEU A 224 -8.65 5.15 -0.69
CA LEU A 224 -9.76 6.04 -0.97
C LEU A 224 -10.26 5.74 -2.38
N VAL A 225 -11.52 5.33 -2.49
CA VAL A 225 -12.17 5.04 -3.77
C VAL A 225 -13.17 6.15 -4.06
N THR A 226 -12.94 6.85 -5.16
CA THR A 226 -13.82 7.90 -5.65
C THR A 226 -14.50 7.42 -6.94
N TRP A 227 -15.83 7.34 -6.91
CA TRP A 227 -16.64 7.04 -8.08
C TRP A 227 -17.07 8.31 -8.78
N TYR A 228 -16.96 8.27 -10.10
CA TYR A 228 -17.48 9.31 -10.96
C TYR A 228 -18.53 8.74 -11.90
N ARG A 229 -19.59 9.51 -12.09
CA ARG A 229 -20.56 9.32 -13.14
C ARG A 229 -20.38 10.46 -14.12
N ASN A 230 -20.08 10.16 -15.37
CA ASN A 230 -19.61 11.14 -16.33
C ASN A 230 -18.36 11.85 -15.78
N THR A 231 -18.50 13.13 -15.45
CA THR A 231 -17.43 13.95 -14.88
C THR A 231 -17.66 14.28 -13.41
N GLU A 232 -18.81 13.92 -12.84
CA GLU A 232 -19.20 14.30 -11.49
C GLU A 232 -18.85 13.22 -10.48
N LYS A 233 -18.29 13.62 -9.34
CA LYS A 233 -18.07 12.74 -8.19
C LYS A 233 -19.42 12.39 -7.57
N VAL A 234 -19.73 11.09 -7.50
CA VAL A 234 -21.02 10.60 -6.98
C VAL A 234 -20.90 9.83 -5.68
N LEU A 235 -19.73 9.23 -5.41
CA LEU A 235 -19.45 8.51 -4.18
C LEU A 235 -17.95 8.62 -3.88
N GLU A 236 -17.61 8.70 -2.60
CA GLU A 236 -16.25 8.65 -2.10
C GLU A 236 -16.25 7.82 -0.83
N GLU A 237 -15.44 6.78 -0.81
CA GLU A 237 -15.44 5.76 0.24
C GLU A 237 -14.01 5.44 0.64
N LYS A 238 -13.76 5.37 1.95
CA LYS A 238 -12.49 4.87 2.47
C LYS A 238 -12.62 3.37 2.72
N LEU A 239 -11.81 2.59 2.02
CA LEU A 239 -11.65 1.16 2.28
C LEU A 239 -10.60 0.97 3.38
N THR A 240 -11.05 0.40 4.50
CA THR A 240 -10.20 0.03 5.64
C THR A 240 -10.26 -1.48 5.84
N ASN A 241 -9.17 -2.07 6.34
CA ASN A 241 -9.00 -3.53 6.47
C ASN A 241 -9.05 -4.23 5.11
N ASP A 242 -9.03 -5.57 5.05
CA ASP A 242 -8.93 -6.39 3.82
C ASP A 242 -10.08 -6.21 2.78
N ALA A 243 -10.87 -5.14 2.89
CA ALA A 243 -11.85 -4.71 1.91
C ALA A 243 -11.14 -4.26 0.61
N VAL A 244 -11.12 -5.15 -0.38
CA VAL A 244 -10.53 -4.93 -1.70
C VAL A 244 -11.52 -4.42 -2.77
N THR A 245 -12.76 -4.15 -2.37
CA THR A 245 -13.84 -3.81 -3.31
C THR A 245 -14.71 -2.71 -2.74
N SER A 246 -14.95 -1.67 -3.56
CA SER A 246 -15.98 -0.65 -3.32
C SER A 246 -17.16 -0.89 -4.25
N TYR A 247 -18.36 -0.52 -3.82
CA TYR A 247 -19.60 -0.71 -4.57
C TYR A 247 -20.28 0.63 -4.85
N LEU A 248 -20.80 0.79 -6.07
CA LEU A 248 -21.64 1.92 -6.45
C LEU A 248 -23.02 1.41 -6.82
N ASN A 249 -24.03 1.82 -6.05
CA ASN A 249 -25.43 1.56 -6.39
C ASN A 249 -25.82 2.39 -7.61
N VAL A 250 -26.48 1.74 -8.57
CA VAL A 250 -26.99 2.33 -9.80
C VAL A 250 -28.47 2.01 -9.95
N THR A 251 -29.18 2.80 -10.75
CA THR A 251 -30.60 2.62 -11.09
C THR A 251 -30.77 2.67 -12.59
N ALA A 252 -31.91 2.22 -13.12
CA ALA A 252 -32.20 2.29 -14.56
C ALA A 252 -31.99 3.71 -15.14
N ASP A 253 -32.33 4.75 -14.37
CA ASP A 253 -32.18 6.14 -14.83
C ASP A 253 -30.72 6.58 -15.02
N ASN A 254 -29.80 6.00 -14.23
CA ASN A 254 -28.40 6.39 -14.20
C ASN A 254 -27.44 5.30 -14.70
N PHE A 255 -27.99 4.23 -15.27
CA PHE A 255 -27.28 3.09 -15.83
C PHE A 255 -27.77 2.82 -17.26
N SER A 256 -27.35 3.66 -18.19
CA SER A 256 -27.70 3.57 -19.61
C SER A 256 -26.47 3.75 -20.49
N SER A 257 -26.55 3.40 -21.78
CA SER A 257 -25.44 3.55 -22.74
C SER A 257 -24.95 5.00 -22.93
N ARG A 258 -25.70 5.99 -22.41
CA ARG A 258 -25.30 7.42 -22.39
C ARG A 258 -24.58 7.82 -21.12
N GLN A 259 -24.55 6.95 -20.11
CA GLN A 259 -23.89 7.20 -18.83
C GLN A 259 -22.56 6.47 -18.80
N THR A 260 -21.57 7.15 -18.24
CA THR A 260 -20.23 6.59 -18.07
C THR A 260 -19.93 6.48 -16.58
N HIS A 261 -19.26 5.40 -16.18
CA HIS A 261 -18.86 5.18 -14.80
C HIS A 261 -17.35 4.92 -14.76
N LYS A 262 -16.66 5.54 -13.80
CA LYS A 262 -15.26 5.24 -13.53
C LYS A 262 -15.04 5.27 -12.01
N CYS A 263 -14.10 4.48 -11.54
CA CYS A 263 -13.58 4.62 -10.19
C CYS A 263 -12.13 5.08 -10.22
N HIS A 264 -11.74 5.87 -9.24
CA HIS A 264 -10.38 6.31 -9.00
C HIS A 264 -9.96 5.82 -7.63
N VAL A 265 -8.79 5.20 -7.54
CA VAL A 265 -8.30 4.60 -6.29
C VAL A 265 -6.98 5.27 -5.92
N GLN A 266 -6.95 5.90 -4.76
CA GLN A 266 -5.75 6.44 -4.12
C GLN A 266 -5.40 5.61 -2.89
N ALA A 267 -4.14 5.64 -2.48
CA ALA A 267 -3.66 4.90 -1.32
C ALA A 267 -2.96 5.83 -0.32
N CYS A 268 -2.99 5.46 0.95
CA CYS A 268 -2.38 6.20 2.06
C CYS A 268 -1.89 5.19 3.12
N TYR A 269 -0.80 5.52 3.83
CA TYR A 269 -0.40 4.73 4.99
C TYR A 269 -1.32 5.00 6.18
N GLN A 270 -1.73 3.96 6.90
CA GLN A 270 -2.68 4.05 8.02
C GLN A 270 -2.29 5.08 9.08
N ALA A 271 -0.99 5.20 9.39
CA ALA A 271 -0.51 6.18 10.38
C ALA A 271 -0.81 7.64 9.99
N PHE A 272 -0.94 7.91 8.69
CA PHE A 272 -1.14 9.25 8.13
C PHE A 272 -2.46 9.39 7.35
N CYS A 273 -3.32 8.37 7.32
CA CYS A 273 -4.54 8.36 6.51
C CYS A 273 -5.74 9.06 7.18
N SER A 274 -5.56 10.34 7.52
CA SER A 274 -6.56 11.24 8.09
C SER A 274 -7.04 12.30 7.08
N ILE A 275 -7.80 13.31 7.52
CA ILE A 275 -8.39 14.36 6.63
C ILE A 275 -7.33 15.13 5.82
N ASN A 276 -6.09 15.22 6.30
CA ASN A 276 -4.95 15.84 5.61
C ASN A 276 -3.89 14.81 5.17
N ALA A 277 -4.31 13.59 4.81
CA ALA A 277 -3.39 12.54 4.43
C ALA A 277 -2.64 12.85 3.13
N THR A 278 -1.39 12.41 3.07
CA THR A 278 -0.63 12.33 1.83
C THR A 278 -1.09 11.09 1.05
N TYR A 279 -2.02 11.29 0.12
CA TYR A 279 -2.49 10.25 -0.78
C TYR A 279 -1.56 10.09 -1.99
N SER A 280 -1.51 8.87 -2.52
CA SER A 280 -0.89 8.61 -3.82
C SER A 280 -1.65 9.36 -4.93
N ASN A 281 -1.04 9.51 -6.10
CA ASN A 281 -1.71 10.13 -7.25
C ASN A 281 -2.98 9.35 -7.63
N GLY A 282 -2.93 8.04 -7.41
CA GLY A 282 -4.01 7.10 -7.64
C GLY A 282 -4.14 6.72 -9.10
N ASN A 283 -4.89 5.64 -9.34
CA ASN A 283 -5.19 5.15 -10.68
C ASN A 283 -6.68 5.17 -10.93
N SER A 284 -7.04 5.59 -12.14
CA SER A 284 -8.43 5.57 -12.61
C SER A 284 -8.68 4.31 -13.41
N SER A 285 -9.85 3.70 -13.24
CA SER A 285 -10.30 2.62 -14.09
C SER A 285 -10.48 3.11 -15.52
N HIS A 286 -10.51 2.16 -16.46
CA HIS A 286 -11.14 2.43 -17.75
C HIS A 286 -12.60 2.84 -17.52
N VAL A 287 -13.12 3.63 -18.46
CA VAL A 287 -14.52 4.05 -18.45
C VAL A 287 -15.39 2.83 -18.71
N TYR A 288 -16.34 2.59 -17.80
CA TYR A 288 -17.37 1.59 -17.94
C TYR A 288 -18.62 2.23 -18.53
N ILE A 289 -19.11 1.65 -19.62
CA ILE A 289 -20.36 2.05 -20.28
C ILE A 289 -21.25 0.80 -20.31
N PRO A 290 -22.47 0.85 -19.76
CA PRO A 290 -23.40 -0.26 -19.87
C PRO A 290 -23.99 -0.26 -21.29
N ASP A 291 -23.47 -1.15 -22.14
CA ASP A 291 -23.83 -1.23 -23.55
C ASP A 291 -23.61 -2.63 -24.11
N ILE A 292 -23.99 -2.81 -25.37
CA ILE A 292 -23.75 -4.00 -26.17
C ILE A 292 -22.71 -3.65 -27.23
N GLU A 293 -21.50 -4.17 -27.05
CA GLU A 293 -20.36 -3.89 -27.92
C GLU A 293 -20.16 -5.00 -28.95
N ILE A 294 -19.84 -4.63 -30.19
CA ILE A 294 -19.37 -5.57 -31.20
C ILE A 294 -17.85 -5.70 -31.05
N THR A 295 -17.37 -6.90 -30.75
CA THR A 295 -15.96 -7.16 -30.38
C THR A 295 -15.11 -7.70 -31.54
N ASN A 296 -15.67 -7.76 -32.75
CA ASN A 296 -14.90 -8.15 -33.93
C ASN A 296 -13.81 -7.10 -34.19
N LYS A 297 -12.54 -7.52 -34.10
CA LYS A 297 -11.40 -6.65 -34.40
C LYS A 297 -11.31 -6.48 -35.92
N GLU A 298 -11.43 -5.22 -36.35
CA GLU A 298 -11.04 -4.74 -37.69
C GLU A 298 -11.98 -5.18 -38.83
N SER A 299 -13.05 -4.40 -39.06
CA SER A 299 -13.90 -4.39 -40.27
C SER A 299 -14.42 -5.75 -40.79
N LEU A 300 -15.73 -5.95 -40.70
CA LEU A 300 -16.39 -7.11 -41.28
C LEU A 300 -16.48 -6.95 -42.81
N VAL A 301 -15.59 -7.58 -43.57
CA VAL A 301 -15.69 -7.63 -45.04
C VAL A 301 -16.49 -8.88 -45.42
N LEU A 302 -17.62 -8.68 -46.08
CA LEU A 302 -18.52 -9.72 -46.55
C LEU A 302 -18.50 -9.80 -48.08
N ARG A 303 -18.40 -11.00 -48.65
CA ARG A 303 -18.66 -11.24 -50.07
C ARG A 303 -20.07 -11.79 -50.26
N GLU A 304 -20.67 -11.55 -51.42
CA GLU A 304 -21.98 -12.12 -51.75
C GLU A 304 -21.96 -13.65 -51.60
N GLY A 305 -22.91 -14.19 -50.84
CA GLY A 305 -23.01 -15.61 -50.53
C GLY A 305 -22.18 -16.09 -49.34
N GLU A 306 -21.42 -15.21 -48.68
CA GLU A 306 -20.60 -15.54 -47.51
C GLU A 306 -21.35 -15.29 -46.19
N THR A 307 -21.23 -16.24 -45.26
CA THR A 307 -21.76 -16.10 -43.90
C THR A 307 -20.60 -15.85 -42.94
N THR A 308 -20.69 -14.80 -42.13
CA THR A 308 -19.74 -14.54 -41.05
C THR A 308 -20.46 -14.32 -39.72
N TYR A 309 -19.73 -14.54 -38.63
CA TYR A 309 -20.26 -14.38 -37.28
C TYR A 309 -19.81 -13.05 -36.66
N VAL A 310 -20.77 -12.34 -36.08
CA VAL A 310 -20.50 -11.15 -35.27
C VAL A 310 -20.44 -11.57 -33.81
N LYS A 311 -19.32 -11.28 -33.14
CA LYS A 311 -19.21 -11.46 -31.69
C LYS A 311 -19.68 -10.20 -30.99
N VAL A 312 -20.66 -10.40 -30.13
CA VAL A 312 -21.27 -9.35 -29.34
C VAL A 312 -20.94 -9.60 -27.87
N HIS A 313 -20.60 -8.54 -27.16
CA HIS A 313 -20.34 -8.55 -25.73
C HIS A 313 -21.22 -7.52 -25.05
N ALA A 314 -22.17 -7.99 -24.26
CA ALA A 314 -22.93 -7.12 -23.36
C ALA A 314 -22.08 -6.85 -22.12
N THR A 315 -21.78 -5.59 -21.83
CA THR A 315 -21.06 -5.19 -20.62
C THR A 315 -21.98 -5.17 -19.40
N ALA A 316 -23.29 -5.05 -19.62
CA ALA A 316 -24.34 -5.12 -18.62
C ALA A 316 -25.34 -6.27 -18.89
N PRO A 317 -26.04 -6.79 -17.86
CA PRO A 317 -27.09 -7.77 -18.07
C PRO A 317 -28.17 -7.27 -19.05
N PRO A 318 -28.55 -8.08 -20.07
CA PRO A 318 -29.53 -7.69 -21.09
C PRO A 318 -30.87 -7.15 -20.55
N TYR A 319 -31.40 -7.75 -19.48
CA TYR A 319 -32.66 -7.33 -18.88
C TYR A 319 -32.66 -5.88 -18.37
N LEU A 320 -31.48 -5.31 -18.09
CA LEU A 320 -31.34 -3.90 -17.68
C LEU A 320 -31.46 -2.95 -18.85
N LEU A 321 -30.98 -3.36 -20.03
CA LEU A 321 -31.15 -2.57 -21.24
C LEU A 321 -32.64 -2.50 -21.62
N CYS A 322 -33.37 -3.59 -21.38
CA CYS A 322 -34.83 -3.65 -21.54
C CYS A 322 -35.56 -2.66 -20.64
N THR A 323 -35.30 -2.68 -19.33
CA THR A 323 -36.00 -1.80 -18.38
C THR A 323 -35.69 -0.33 -18.63
N THR A 324 -34.44 -0.01 -19.00
CA THR A 324 -34.02 1.35 -19.34
C THR A 324 -34.70 1.86 -20.62
N ALA A 325 -35.03 0.96 -21.54
CA ALA A 325 -35.82 1.26 -22.73
C ALA A 325 -37.35 1.30 -22.48
N GLY A 326 -37.79 1.19 -21.21
CA GLY A 326 -39.20 1.14 -20.83
C GLY A 326 -39.92 -0.15 -21.21
N GLN A 327 -39.18 -1.24 -21.47
CA GLN A 327 -39.71 -2.54 -21.84
C GLN A 327 -39.83 -3.49 -20.63
N GLN A 328 -40.50 -4.62 -20.83
CA GLN A 328 -40.58 -5.71 -19.83
C GLN A 328 -39.21 -6.36 -19.61
N LEU A 329 -39.01 -7.03 -18.47
CA LEU A 329 -37.74 -7.65 -18.08
C LEU A 329 -37.26 -8.75 -19.04
N ASP A 330 -38.19 -9.36 -19.77
CA ASP A 330 -38.00 -10.43 -20.74
C ASP A 330 -37.98 -9.92 -22.20
N CYS A 331 -37.61 -8.65 -22.41
CA CYS A 331 -37.58 -8.11 -23.77
C CYS A 331 -36.53 -8.79 -24.66
N ASP A 332 -36.85 -8.88 -25.95
CA ASP A 332 -35.92 -9.37 -26.97
C ASP A 332 -34.99 -8.25 -27.44
N ILE A 333 -33.68 -8.45 -27.26
CA ILE A 333 -32.67 -7.56 -27.83
C ILE A 333 -32.35 -8.02 -29.24
N THR A 334 -32.82 -7.26 -30.24
CA THR A 334 -32.53 -7.51 -31.65
C THR A 334 -31.38 -6.62 -32.11
N ILE A 335 -30.30 -7.25 -32.59
CA ILE A 335 -29.17 -6.53 -33.19
C ILE A 335 -29.39 -6.50 -34.70
N VAL A 336 -29.65 -5.32 -35.24
CA VAL A 336 -29.90 -5.12 -36.67
C VAL A 336 -28.63 -4.59 -37.32
N ALA A 337 -28.11 -5.32 -38.29
CA ALA A 337 -27.05 -4.83 -39.17
C ALA A 337 -27.69 -4.09 -40.36
N THR A 338 -27.11 -2.96 -40.74
CA THR A 338 -27.45 -2.26 -41.98
C THR A 338 -26.24 -2.27 -42.89
N SER A 339 -26.43 -2.62 -44.16
CA SER A 339 -25.39 -2.55 -45.20
C SER A 339 -25.61 -1.27 -46.01
N TYR A 340 -24.54 -0.53 -46.26
CA TYR A 340 -24.55 0.58 -47.20
C TYR A 340 -23.84 0.14 -48.48
N ASP A 341 -24.49 0.33 -49.63
CA ASP A 341 -23.93 0.01 -50.93
C ASP A 341 -23.30 1.29 -51.51
N ASP A 342 -21.97 1.35 -51.52
CA ASP A 342 -21.21 2.51 -52.02
C ASP A 342 -21.43 2.75 -53.53
N ASN A 343 -22.05 1.81 -54.25
CA ASN A 343 -22.35 1.90 -55.68
C ASN A 343 -23.78 2.33 -56.02
N ALA A 344 -24.62 2.72 -55.05
CA ALA A 344 -26.02 3.08 -55.29
C ALA A 344 -26.25 4.42 -56.04
N THR A 345 -25.20 5.04 -56.59
CA THR A 345 -25.29 6.19 -57.51
C THR A 345 -24.56 5.93 -58.81
N MET A 346 -25.16 5.14 -59.69
CA MET A 346 -24.95 5.22 -61.15
C MET A 346 -26.27 5.08 -61.89
#